data_AF-A0A3C1PA54-F1
#
_entry.id   AF-A0A3C1PA54-F1
#
_cell.length_a   1.000
_cell.length_b   1.000
_cell.length_c   1.000
_cell.angle_alpha   90.00
_cell.angle_beta   90.00
_cell.angle_gamma   90.00
#
_symmetry.space_group_name_H-M   'P 1'
#
loop_
_entity.id
_entity.type
_entity.pdbx_description
1 polymer ?
#
loop_
_entity_poly.entity_id
_entity_poly.type
_entity_poly.pdbx_seq_one_letter_code
_entity_poly.pdbx_strand_id
1 'polypeptide(L)' 'DAIDKLRAKMIEYIENGASLGWLIDRKNKTVEIYRQNQDVELLNHPVNLSGEDILPGFMLDLTEVWN' A
#
# COMPACT_ATOMS: atom_id res chain seq x y z
N ASP A 1 -15.85 -7.48 -4.82
CA ASP A 1 -15.56 -7.82 -6.24
C ASP A 1 -14.32 -7.16 -6.82
N ALA A 2 -14.29 -5.85 -7.07
CA ALA A 2 -13.12 -5.22 -7.71
C ALA A 2 -11.90 -5.14 -6.78
N ILE A 3 -12.12 -4.78 -5.51
CA ILE A 3 -11.04 -4.60 -4.53
C ILE A 3 -10.43 -5.95 -4.10
N ASP A 4 -11.24 -7.00 -3.97
CA ASP A 4 -10.73 -8.34 -3.61
C ASP A 4 -9.81 -8.91 -4.69
N LYS A 5 -10.10 -8.62 -5.96
CA LYS A 5 -9.19 -8.96 -7.07
C LYS A 5 -7.86 -8.20 -7.01
N LEU A 6 -7.88 -6.95 -6.54
CA LEU A 6 -6.66 -6.17 -6.35
C LEU A 6 -5.85 -6.71 -5.17
N ARG A 7 -6.50 -7.03 -4.04
CA ARG A 7 -5.85 -7.66 -2.88
C ARG A 7 -5.19 -9.00 -3.24
N ALA A 8 -5.86 -9.83 -4.03
CA ALA A 8 -5.28 -11.08 -4.52
C ALA A 8 -4.00 -10.86 -5.33
N LYS A 9 -3.96 -9.82 -6.18
CA LYS A 9 -2.74 -9.44 -6.92
C LYS A 9 -1.64 -8.90 -6.01
N MET A 10 -2.00 -8.16 -4.94
CA MET A 10 -1.00 -7.70 -3.98
C MET A 10 -0.31 -8.87 -3.28
N ILE A 11 -1.09 -9.89 -2.89
CA ILE A 11 -0.53 -11.13 -2.35
C ILE A 11 0.41 -11.78 -3.37
N GLU A 12 -0.03 -11.94 -4.62
CA GLU A 12 0.80 -12.49 -5.71
C GLU A 12 2.12 -11.73 -5.88
N TYR A 13 2.11 -10.39 -5.79
CA TYR A 13 3.32 -9.59 -5.88
C TYR A 13 4.28 -9.82 -4.72
N ILE A 14 3.78 -9.90 -3.48
CA ILE A 14 4.61 -10.19 -2.31
C ILE A 14 5.19 -11.62 -2.39
N GLU A 15 4.37 -12.59 -2.80
CA GLU A 15 4.81 -13.99 -3.00
C GLU A 15 5.89 -14.10 -4.08
N ASN A 16 5.81 -13.27 -5.12
CA ASN A 16 6.83 -13.18 -6.18
C ASN A 16 8.05 -12.31 -5.80
N GLY A 17 8.17 -11.87 -4.56
CA GLY A 17 9.37 -11.23 -4.02
C GLY A 17 9.33 -9.71 -3.94
N ALA A 18 8.18 -9.05 -4.17
CA ALA A 18 8.04 -7.64 -3.88
C ALA A 18 8.22 -7.38 -2.37
N SER A 19 9.08 -6.42 -2.02
CA SER A 19 9.40 -6.13 -0.61
C SER A 19 8.41 -5.16 0.05
N LEU A 20 7.77 -4.29 -0.74
CA LEU A 20 6.80 -3.29 -0.29
C LEU A 20 5.74 -3.08 -1.37
N GLY A 21 4.47 -3.02 -0.97
CA GLY A 21 3.35 -2.73 -1.86
C GLY A 21 2.29 -1.87 -1.18
N TRP A 22 1.72 -0.92 -1.93
CA TRP A 22 0.61 -0.08 -1.47
C TRP A 22 -0.61 -0.29 -2.35
N LEU A 23 -1.73 -0.67 -1.74
CA LEU A 23 -3.05 -0.64 -2.37
C LEU A 23 -3.79 0.59 -1.87
N ILE A 24 -3.92 1.57 -2.75
CA ILE A 24 -4.54 2.87 -2.44
C ILE A 24 -6.00 2.84 -2.89
N ASP A 25 -6.93 2.87 -1.95
CA ASP A 25 -8.37 3.00 -2.21
C ASP A 25 -8.79 4.47 -2.03
N ARG A 26 -8.82 5.20 -3.14
CA ARG A 26 -9.23 6.62 -3.17
C ARG A 26 -10.68 6.85 -2.72
N LYS A 27 -11.58 5.87 -2.92
CA LYS A 27 -13.01 6.04 -2.59
C LYS A 27 -13.22 6.01 -1.09
N ASN A 28 -12.58 5.05 -0.42
CA ASN A 28 -12.63 4.92 1.04
C ASN A 28 -11.55 5.73 1.75
N LYS A 29 -10.63 6.34 0.98
CA LYS A 29 -9.46 7.06 1.47
C LYS A 29 -8.63 6.19 2.41
N THR A 30 -8.40 4.94 2.02
CA THR A 30 -7.60 3.99 2.79
C THR A 30 -6.39 3.55 1.99
N VAL A 31 -5.35 3.15 2.71
CA VAL A 31 -4.18 2.50 2.12
C VAL A 31 -3.94 1.20 2.86
N GLU A 32 -3.81 0.11 2.11
CA GLU A 32 -3.30 -1.16 2.62
C GLU A 32 -1.82 -1.28 2.26
N ILE A 33 -0.98 -1.57 3.25
CA ILE A 33 0.46 -1.75 3.10
C ILE A 33 0.77 -3.24 3.22
N TYR A 34 1.45 -3.74 2.19
CA TYR A 34 1.85 -5.13 2.05
C TYR A 34 3.36 -5.22 2.18
N ARG A 35 3.85 -6.10 3.04
CA ARG A 35 5.28 -6.35 3.27
C ARG A 35 5.51 -7.86 3.35
N GLN A 36 6.74 -8.28 3.05
CA GLN A 36 7.08 -9.70 3.14
C GLN A 36 7.04 -10.17 4.60
N ASN A 37 6.38 -11.30 4.86
CA ASN A 37 6.27 -11.92 6.18
C ASN A 37 5.62 -11.05 7.26
N GLN A 38 4.78 -10.09 6.88
CA GLN A 38 4.02 -9.26 7.81
C GLN A 38 2.54 -9.22 7.42
N ASP A 39 1.69 -9.01 8.43
CA ASP A 39 0.27 -8.78 8.19
C ASP A 39 0.04 -7.46 7.43
N VAL A 40 -1.05 -7.43 6.66
CA VAL A 40 -1.45 -6.22 5.92
C VAL A 40 -1.80 -5.12 6.92
N GLU A 41 -1.12 -3.98 6.81
CA GLU A 41 -1.40 -2.81 7.62
C GLU A 41 -2.40 -1.90 6.89
N LEU A 42 -3.45 -1.46 7.59
CA LEU A 42 -4.46 -0.56 7.05
C LEU A 42 -4.32 0.84 7.66
N LEU A 43 -4.06 1.82 6.81
CA LEU A 43 -4.06 3.24 7.18
C LEU A 43 -5.33 3.93 6.70
N ASN A 44 -5.93 4.73 7.59
CA ASN A 44 -7.11 5.54 7.30
C ASN A 44 -6.70 6.98 6.98
N HIS A 45 -6.96 7.40 5.75
CA HIS A 45 -6.68 8.73 5.19
C HIS A 45 -5.26 9.25 5.51
N PRO A 46 -4.21 8.48 5.19
CA PRO A 46 -2.83 8.93 5.44
C PRO A 46 -2.49 10.11 4.52
N VAL A 47 -1.75 11.09 5.04
CA VAL A 47 -1.26 12.24 4.27
C VAL A 47 -0.02 11.88 3.46
N ASN A 48 0.81 10.98 3.99
CA ASN A 48 2.00 10.49 3.33
C ASN A 48 2.26 9.01 3.64
N LEU A 49 3.07 8.36 2.80
CA LEU A 49 3.60 7.02 3.02
C LEU A 49 5.13 7.06 2.98
N SER A 50 5.77 6.39 3.93
CA SER A 50 7.22 6.20 3.96
C SER A 50 7.62 4.98 3.13
N GLY A 51 8.73 5.07 2.40
CA GLY A 51 9.38 3.93 1.77
C GLY A 51 10.08 2.97 2.73
N GLU A 52 10.09 3.29 4.03
CA GLU A 52 10.73 2.52 5.11
C GLU A 52 12.21 2.22 4.81
N ASP A 53 12.72 1.10 5.31
CA ASP A 53 14.08 0.64 5.04
C ASP A 53 14.24 0.10 3.60
N ILE A 54 13.13 -0.12 2.87
CA ILE A 54 13.13 -0.61 1.49
C ILE A 54 13.52 0.50 0.51
N LEU A 55 13.00 1.71 0.71
CA LEU A 55 13.32 2.91 -0.05
C LEU A 55 13.70 4.03 0.92
N PRO A 56 14.92 4.02 1.47
CA PRO A 56 15.32 4.96 2.51
C PRO A 56 15.18 6.42 2.07
N GLY A 57 14.47 7.22 2.87
CA GLY A 57 14.23 8.63 2.60
C GLY A 57 13.13 8.93 1.57
N PHE A 58 12.51 7.91 0.98
CA PHE A 58 11.36 8.10 0.10
C PHE A 58 10.10 8.42 0.90
N MET A 59 9.36 9.42 0.44
CA MET A 59 8.05 9.79 0.98
C MET A 59 7.10 10.10 -0.16
N LEU A 60 5.98 9.37 -0.21
CA LEU A 60 4.90 9.62 -1.15
C LEU A 60 3.86 10.53 -0.49
N ASP A 61 3.64 11.72 -1.05
CA ASP A 61 2.54 12.61 -0.66
C ASP A 61 1.24 12.15 -1.33
N LEU A 62 0.21 11.88 -0.51
CA LEU A 62 -1.10 11.42 -0.99
C LEU A 62 -2.14 12.54 -1.03
N THR A 63 -1.80 13.77 -0.64
CA THR A 63 -2.72 14.91 -0.66
C THR A 63 -3.33 15.12 -2.04
N GLU A 64 -2.53 15.02 -3.11
CA GLU A 64 -3.04 15.10 -4.49
C GLU A 64 -3.85 13.88 -4.92
N VAL A 65 -3.55 12.71 -4.37
CA VAL A 65 -4.25 11.45 -4.66
C VAL A 65 -5.67 11.44 -4.07
N TRP A 66 -5.90 12.18 -2.99
CA TRP A 66 -7.21 12.31 -2.35
C TRP A 66 -8.15 13.31 -2.99
N ASN A 67 -7.61 14.22 -3.81
CA ASN A 67 -8.39 15.24 -4.51
C ASN A 67 -9.11 14.67 -5.74
#